data_AF-A0A2U3KS38-F1
#
_entry.id   AF-A0A2U3KS38-F1
#
_cell.length_a   1.000
_cell.length_b   1.000
_cell.length_c   1.000
_cell.angle_alpha   90.00
_cell.angle_beta   90.00
_cell.angle_gamma   90.00
#
_symmetry.space_group_name_H-M   'P 1'
#
loop_
_entity.id
_entity.type
_entity.pdbx_description
1 polymer ?
#
loop_
_entity_poly.entity_id
_entity_poly.type
_entity_poly.pdbx_seq_one_letter_code
_entity_poly.pdbx_strand_id
1 'polypeptide(L)'
;MEAVAIGIIGLVLGIVVGMIVLYYEIQAIAHDFSGIPLPYQFPTGIVGILVPLILGAALVSAIWPAETAVRSSLVEALEYE
;
A
#
# COMPACT_ATOMS: atom_id res chain seq x y z
N MET A 1 -11.08 12.43 -0.84
CA MET A 1 -10.55 11.84 0.42
C MET A 1 -10.44 10.33 0.37
N GLU A 2 -11.29 9.63 -0.40
CA GLU A 2 -11.30 8.16 -0.48
C GLU A 2 -9.98 7.55 -0.94
N ALA A 3 -9.38 8.06 -2.01
CA ALA A 3 -8.10 7.55 -2.54
C ALA A 3 -6.97 7.60 -1.49
N VAL A 4 -6.93 8.66 -0.69
CA VAL A 4 -5.96 8.81 0.41
C VAL A 4 -6.24 7.79 1.51
N ALA A 5 -7.50 7.61 1.90
CA ALA A 5 -7.87 6.61 2.91
C ALA A 5 -7.50 5.19 2.47
N ILE A 6 -7.82 4.82 1.23
CA ILE A 6 -7.47 3.52 0.65
C ILE A 6 -5.96 3.36 0.57
N GLY A 7 -5.23 4.39 0.13
CA GLY A 7 -3.77 4.39 0.08
C GLY A 7 -3.14 4.16 1.45
N ILE A 8 -3.64 4.83 2.49
CA ILE A 8 -3.16 4.65 3.88
C ILE A 8 -3.47 3.24 4.38
N ILE A 9 -4.68 2.73 4.16
CA ILE A 9 -5.06 1.37 4.57
C ILE A 9 -4.15 0.34 3.91
N GLY A 10 -3.97 0.42 2.59
CA GLY A 10 -3.09 -0.47 1.83
C GLY A 10 -1.64 -0.39 2.31
N LEU A 11 -1.14 0.81 2.62
CA LEU A 11 0.20 1.01 3.16
C LEU A 11 0.38 0.36 4.53
N VAL A 12 -0.56 0.56 5.46
CA VAL A 12 -0.49 -0.03 6.80
C VAL A 12 -0.55 -1.56 6.70
N LEU A 13 -1.49 -2.10 5.92
CA LEU A 13 -1.62 -3.53 5.74
C LEU A 13 -0.37 -4.14 5.08
N GLY A 14 0.17 -3.49 4.04
CA GLY A 14 1.38 -3.94 3.36
C GLY A 14 2.60 -3.99 4.28
N ILE A 15 2.79 -2.97 5.13
CA ILE A 15 3.88 -2.96 6.12
C ILE A 15 3.68 -4.05 7.17
N VAL A 16 2.47 -4.21 7.72
CA VAL A 16 2.17 -5.22 8.75
C VAL A 16 2.37 -6.63 8.20
N VAL A 17 1.79 -6.93 7.04
CA VAL A 17 1.94 -8.25 6.40
C VAL A 17 3.39 -8.48 6.00
N GLY A 18 4.08 -7.49 5.44
CA GLY A 18 5.49 -7.58 5.10
C GLY A 18 6.39 -7.87 6.30
N MET A 19 6.12 -7.28 7.46
CA MET A 19 6.84 -7.59 8.70
C MET A 19 6.68 -9.05 9.12
N ILE A 20 5.44 -9.56 9.06
CA ILE A 20 5.12 -10.95 9.42
C ILE A 20 5.83 -11.91 8.45
N VAL A 21 5.74 -11.65 7.15
CA VAL A 21 6.38 -12.48 6.12
C VAL A 21 7.90 -12.49 6.30
N LEU A 22 8.52 -11.33 6.47
CA LEU A 22 9.97 -11.22 6.69
C LEU A 22 10.44 -12.00 7.93
N TYR A 23 9.66 -11.97 9.01
CA TYR A 23 9.95 -12.73 10.23
C TYR A 23 9.94 -14.25 9.97
N TYR A 24 8.99 -14.75 9.19
CA TYR A 24 8.93 -16.17 8.84
C TYR A 24 9.99 -16.58 7.84
N GLU A 25 10.30 -15.75 6.84
CA GLU A 25 11.37 -16.02 5.88
C GLU A 25 12.73 -16.16 6.57
N ILE A 26 13.05 -15.26 7.50
CA ILE A 26 14.30 -15.33 8.26
C ILE A 26 14.41 -16.63 9.06
N GLN A 27 13.31 -17.09 9.68
CA GLN A 27 13.30 -18.35 10.41
C GLN A 27 13.44 -19.57 9.49
N ALA A 28 12.76 -19.56 8.35
CA ALA A 28 12.87 -20.62 7.35
C ALA A 28 14.32 -20.72 6.85
N ILE A 29 14.92 -19.59 6.48
CA ILE A 29 16.32 -19.54 6.02
C ILE A 29 17.28 -19.97 7.14
N ALA A 30 17.08 -19.53 8.38
CA ALA A 30 17.96 -19.91 9.50
C ALA A 30 17.90 -21.42 9.80
N HIS A 31 16.73 -22.05 9.61
CA HIS A 31 16.57 -23.50 9.70
C HIS A 31 17.36 -24.22 8.59
N ASP A 32 17.29 -23.73 7.36
CA ASP A 32 17.96 -24.32 6.20
C ASP A 32 19.49 -24.14 6.27
N PHE A 33 19.98 -23.02 6.81
CA PHE A 33 21.39 -22.67 6.93
C PHE A 33 21.97 -23.05 8.30
N SER A 34 21.95 -24.33 8.64
CA SER A 34 22.73 -24.96 9.73
C SER A 34 22.90 -24.12 11.02
N GLY A 35 21.86 -23.41 11.47
CA GLY A 35 21.88 -22.62 12.70
C GLY A 35 22.66 -21.30 12.65
N ILE A 36 22.94 -20.73 11.47
CA ILE A 36 23.40 -19.34 11.38
C ILE A 36 22.27 -18.42 11.86
N PRO A 37 22.44 -17.68 12.97
CA PRO A 37 21.41 -16.77 13.45
C PRO A 37 21.32 -15.57 12.49
N LEU A 38 20.22 -15.49 11.76
CA LEU A 38 19.89 -14.31 10.96
C LEU A 38 19.05 -13.37 11.82
N PRO A 39 19.58 -12.22 12.27
CA PRO A 39 18.82 -11.28 13.07
C PRO A 39 17.74 -10.61 12.21
N TYR A 40 16.54 -10.50 12.75
CA TYR A 40 15.50 -9.68 12.16
C TYR A 40 15.92 -8.20 12.19
N GLN A 41 15.93 -7.55 11.03
CA GLN A 41 16.16 -6.12 10.90
C GLN A 41 15.04 -5.51 10.09
N PHE A 42 14.33 -4.55 10.68
CA PHE A 42 13.24 -3.87 10.01
C PHE A 42 13.78 -2.96 8.88
N PRO A 43 13.34 -3.12 7.63
CA PRO A 43 13.92 -2.43 6.48
C PRO A 43 13.37 -1.00 6.35
N THR A 44 13.75 -0.10 7.25
CA THR A 44 13.28 1.30 7.31
C THR A 44 13.45 2.04 5.98
N GLY A 45 14.56 1.80 5.26
CA GLY A 45 14.82 2.41 3.95
C GLY A 45 13.78 2.02 2.89
N ILE A 46 13.44 0.72 2.80
CA ILE A 46 12.43 0.23 1.85
C ILE A 46 11.07 0.80 2.21
N VAL A 47 10.71 0.75 3.49
CA VAL A 47 9.42 1.28 3.98
C VAL A 47 9.31 2.77 3.69
N GLY A 48 10.39 3.54 3.89
CA GLY A 48 10.43 4.96 3.56
C GLY A 48 10.19 5.26 2.08
N ILE A 49 10.65 4.39 1.17
CA ILE A 49 10.39 4.51 -0.28
C ILE A 49 8.95 4.11 -0.63
N LEU A 50 8.41 3.07 0.02
CA LEU A 50 7.05 2.61 -0.22
C LEU A 50 5.99 3.65 0.13
N VAL A 51 6.24 4.53 1.11
CA VAL A 51 5.31 5.59 1.52
C VAL A 51 4.94 6.53 0.37
N PRO A 52 5.86 7.30 -0.23
CA PRO A 52 5.54 8.18 -1.35
C PRO A 52 5.10 7.39 -2.59
N LEU A 53 5.62 6.18 -2.80
CA LEU A 53 5.26 5.36 -3.95
C LEU A 53 3.80 4.93 -3.92
N ILE A 54 3.33 4.37 -2.81
CA ILE A 54 1.95 3.87 -2.67
C ILE A 54 0.97 5.04 -2.65
N LEU A 55 1.28 6.11 -1.92
CA LEU A 55 0.42 7.30 -1.89
C LEU A 55 0.35 7.99 -3.25
N GLY A 56 1.48 8.08 -3.97
CA GLY A 56 1.53 8.59 -5.33
C GLY A 56 0.71 7.73 -6.30
N ALA A 57 0.85 6.41 -6.24
CA ALA A 57 0.06 5.50 -7.05
C ALA A 57 -1.45 5.61 -6.78
N ALA A 58 -1.85 5.73 -5.50
CA ALA A 58 -3.24 5.93 -5.11
C ALA A 58 -3.80 7.28 -5.59
N LEU A 59 -2.99 8.34 -5.59
CA LEU A 59 -3.38 9.62 -6.16
C LEU A 59 -3.57 9.52 -7.68
N VAL A 60 -2.60 8.93 -8.39
CA VAL A 60 -2.64 8.81 -9.85
C VAL A 60 -3.83 7.96 -10.31
N SER A 61 -4.12 6.86 -9.62
CA SER A 61 -5.26 6.00 -9.96
C SER A 61 -6.60 6.70 -9.77
N ALA A 62 -6.67 7.69 -8.88
CA ALA A 62 -7.89 8.44 -8.59
C ALA A 62 -8.14 9.63 -9.53
N ILE A 63 -7.17 10.00 -10.38
CA ILE A 63 -7.29 11.17 -11.28
C ILE A 63 -8.48 11.01 -12.23
N TRP A 64 -8.55 9.88 -12.94
CA TRP A 64 -9.61 9.62 -13.91
C TRP A 64 -11.02 9.69 -13.31
N PRO A 65 -11.36 8.93 -12.25
CA PRO A 65 -12.69 9.01 -11.65
C PRO A 65 -13.01 10.39 -11.05
N ALA A 66 -12.01 11.06 -10.46
CA ALA A 66 -12.20 12.42 -9.94
C ALA A 66 -12.54 13.42 -11.07
N GLU A 67 -11.85 13.31 -12.21
CA GLU A 67 -12.10 14.17 -13.36
C GLU A 67 -13.49 13.93 -13.97
N THR A 68 -13.90 12.67 -14.12
CA THR A 68 -15.24 12.34 -14.63
C THR A 68 -16.35 12.87 -13.73
N ALA A 69 -16.17 12.81 -12.40
CA ALA A 69 -17.15 13.33 -11.45
C ALA A 69 -17.32 14.85 -11.58
N VAL A 70 -16.22 15.60 -11.71
CA VAL A 70 -16.25 17.06 -11.86
C VAL A 70 -16.83 17.51 -13.21
N ARG A 71 -16.64 16.71 -14.27
CA ARG A 71 -17.15 17.03 -15.61
C ARG A 71 -18.62 16.65 -15.81
N SER A 72 -19.20 15.82 -14.95
CA SER A 72 -20.62 15.44 -15.05
C SER A 72 -21.54 16.60 -14.68
N SER A 73 -22.62 16.80 -15.44
CA SER A 73 -23.59 17.86 -15.12
C SER A 73 -24.53 17.40 -14.00
N LEU A 74 -24.87 18.30 -13.08
CA LEU A 74 -25.81 18.03 -11.98
C LEU A 74 -27.19 17.56 -12.49
N VAL A 75 -27.62 18.06 -13.66
CA VAL A 75 -28.90 17.69 -14.28
C VAL A 75 -28.86 16.25 -14.81
N GLU A 76 -27.77 15.87 -15.47
CA GLU A 76 -27.58 14.51 -15.99
C GLU A 76 -27.39 13.49 -14.86
N ALA A 77 -26.81 13.90 -13.73
CA ALA A 77 -26.72 13.06 -12.53
C ALA A 77 -28.09 12.83 -11.85
N LEU A 78 -29.01 13.79 -11.94
CA LEU A 78 -30.37 13.73 -11.40
C LEU A 78 -31.38 13.02 -12.31
N GLU A 79 -31.11 12.94 -13.62
CA GLU A 79 -31.93 12.17 -14.57
C GLU A 79 -31.80 10.65 -14.39
N TYR A 80 -30.78 10.21 -13.65
CA TYR A 80 -30.53 8.79 -13.34
C TYR A 80 -31.06 8.36 -11.96
N GLU A 81 -31.73 9.24 -11.21
CA GLU A 81 -32.51 8.89 -10.00
C GLU A 81 -33.98 8.57 -10.35
#